data_AF-A0A2P5WAS8-F1
#
_entry.id   AF-A0A2P5WAS8-F1
#
_cell.length_a   1.000
_cell.length_b   1.000
_cell.length_c   1.000
_cell.angle_alpha   90.00
_cell.angle_beta   90.00
_cell.angle_gamma   90.00
#
_symmetry.space_group_name_H-M   'P 1'
#
loop_
_entity.id
_entity.type
_entity.pdbx_description
1 polymer ?
#
loop_
_entity_poly.entity_id
_entity_poly.type
_entity_poly.pdbx_seq_one_letter_code
_entity_poly.pdbx_strand_id
1 'polypeptide(L)'
;MQQRKDEQEATAAKTTLRLLEKKVKDMLVDQGRLVEVPYTATLGDTMNALVAKKVVALPVAAPPGQWIGAGGSMILESDKQTGAVRKHYIGMVTMLDIVAYIADDDGSNDQMTDVANLEKKMMVPVSSIIGRSFEGLSLWTLNPNTKYVSLL
;
A
#
# COMPACT_ATOMS: atom_id res chain seq x y z
N MET A 1 0.02 37.29 27.56
CA MET A 1 -0.02 36.64 26.23
C MET A 1 1.33 36.04 25.82
N GLN A 2 2.45 36.64 26.24
CA GLN A 2 3.81 36.18 25.88
C GLN A 2 4.15 34.76 26.40
N GLN A 3 3.89 34.46 27.68
CA GLN A 3 4.15 33.13 28.27
C GLN A 3 3.47 31.97 27.53
N ARG A 4 2.22 32.13 27.08
CA ARG A 4 1.52 31.08 26.30
C ARG A 4 2.14 30.83 24.94
N LYS A 5 2.78 31.85 24.35
CA LYS A 5 3.46 31.78 23.06
C LYS A 5 4.82 31.07 23.22
N ASP A 6 5.56 31.41 24.27
CA ASP A 6 6.85 30.81 24.59
C ASP A 6 6.70 29.31 24.98
N GLU A 7 5.63 28.95 25.70
CA GLU A 7 5.29 27.56 26.01
C GLU A 7 4.88 26.75 24.77
N GLN A 8 4.15 27.36 23.82
CA GLN A 8 3.82 26.73 22.55
C GLN A 8 5.07 26.51 21.68
N GLU A 9 5.96 27.49 21.60
CA GLU A 9 7.22 27.37 20.86
C GLU A 9 8.15 26.31 21.45
N ALA A 10 8.27 26.24 22.78
CA ALA A 10 9.05 25.20 23.46
C ALA A 10 8.45 23.79 23.24
N THR A 11 7.11 23.68 23.24
CA THR A 11 6.42 22.40 23.00
C THR A 11 6.56 21.95 21.53
N ALA A 12 6.47 22.88 20.59
CA ALA A 12 6.69 22.63 19.17
C ALA A 12 8.15 22.19 18.91
N ALA A 13 9.12 22.91 19.47
CA ALA A 13 10.54 22.56 19.35
C ALA A 13 10.86 21.17 19.92
N LYS A 14 10.29 20.83 21.09
CA LYS A 14 10.45 19.50 21.71
C LYS A 14 9.79 18.38 20.90
N THR A 15 8.69 18.68 20.20
CA THR A 15 8.00 17.73 19.31
C THR A 15 8.79 17.50 18.03
N THR A 16 9.36 18.55 17.44
CA THR A 16 10.25 18.46 16.27
C THR A 16 11.50 17.64 16.58
N LEU A 17 12.13 17.86 17.74
CA LEU A 17 13.29 17.07 18.19
C LEU A 17 12.95 15.58 18.37
N ARG A 18 11.77 15.26 18.91
CA ARG A 18 11.29 13.87 19.00
C ARG A 18 11.09 13.21 17.64
N LEU A 19 10.63 13.95 16.64
CA LEU A 19 10.46 13.44 15.27
C LEU A 19 11.81 13.23 14.56
N LEU A 20 12.80 14.09 14.85
CA LEU A 20 14.17 14.00 14.33
C LEU A 20 14.93 12.74 14.80
N GLU A 21 14.65 12.27 16.01
CA GLU A 21 15.37 11.14 16.62
C GLU A 21 14.71 9.78 16.36
N LYS A 22 13.40 9.76 16.06
CA LYS A 22 12.66 8.54 15.81
C LYS A 22 13.10 7.87 14.50
N LYS A 23 13.26 6.54 14.54
CA LYS A 23 13.56 5.69 13.38
C LYS A 23 12.30 5.02 12.86
N VAL A 24 12.31 4.62 11.59
CA VAL A 24 11.20 3.90 10.93
C VAL A 24 10.65 2.74 11.77
N LYS A 25 11.54 1.96 12.39
CA LYS A 25 11.14 0.84 13.27
C LYS A 25 10.38 1.26 14.54
N ASP A 26 10.62 2.47 15.03
CA ASP A 26 10.03 2.96 16.28
C ASP A 26 8.54 3.32 16.11
N MET A 27 8.05 3.52 14.87
CA MET A 27 6.59 3.57 14.61
C MET A 27 5.95 2.20 14.46
N LEU A 28 6.74 1.13 14.31
CA LEU A 28 6.22 -0.22 14.06
C LEU A 28 6.03 -1.04 15.34
N VAL A 29 6.45 -0.51 16.50
CA VAL A 29 6.53 -1.24 17.78
C VAL A 29 5.17 -1.78 18.26
N ASP A 30 4.07 -1.10 17.90
CA ASP A 30 2.69 -1.51 18.23
C ASP A 30 1.83 -1.83 17.00
N GLN A 31 2.44 -1.98 15.81
CA GLN A 31 1.68 -2.20 14.57
C GLN A 31 1.34 -3.68 14.37
N GLY A 32 0.11 -3.93 13.91
CA GLY A 32 -0.42 -5.28 13.68
C GLY A 32 0.26 -6.01 12.52
N ARG A 33 -0.31 -7.17 12.15
CA ARG A 33 0.18 -7.97 11.01
C ARG A 33 -0.08 -7.24 9.69
N LEU A 34 0.93 -7.19 8.82
CA LEU A 34 0.76 -6.75 7.43
C LEU A 34 -0.31 -7.61 6.75
N VAL A 35 -1.35 -6.95 6.24
CA VAL A 35 -2.40 -7.59 5.45
C VAL A 35 -1.99 -7.45 3.99
N GLU A 36 -1.98 -8.54 3.26
CA GLU A 36 -1.59 -8.61 1.85
C GLU A 36 -2.59 -9.47 1.07
N VAL A 37 -2.62 -9.30 -0.25
CA VAL A 37 -3.42 -10.14 -1.16
C VAL A 37 -2.54 -10.77 -2.24
N PRO A 38 -2.82 -12.00 -2.68
CA PRO A 38 -2.10 -12.60 -3.80
C PRO A 38 -2.43 -11.88 -5.11
N TYR A 39 -1.50 -11.87 -6.06
CA TYR A 39 -1.68 -11.24 -7.39
C TYR A 39 -2.87 -11.80 -8.19
N THR A 40 -3.30 -13.02 -7.88
CA THR A 40 -4.47 -13.69 -8.47
C THR A 40 -5.78 -13.36 -7.76
N ALA A 41 -5.77 -12.64 -6.63
CA ALA A 41 -6.98 -12.25 -5.93
C ALA A 41 -7.85 -11.39 -6.85
N THR A 42 -9.16 -11.57 -6.78
CA THR A 42 -10.07 -10.73 -7.54
C THR A 42 -10.16 -9.33 -6.91
N LEU A 43 -10.66 -8.35 -7.66
CA LEU A 43 -11.00 -7.04 -7.13
C LEU A 43 -12.01 -7.15 -5.98
N GLY A 44 -12.99 -8.06 -6.08
CA GLY A 44 -13.93 -8.37 -5.01
C GLY A 44 -13.25 -8.90 -3.74
N ASP A 45 -12.34 -9.87 -3.87
CA ASP A 45 -11.55 -10.39 -2.74
C ASP A 45 -10.73 -9.28 -2.06
N THR A 46 -10.16 -8.41 -2.88
CA THR A 46 -9.36 -7.27 -2.43
C THR A 46 -10.20 -6.27 -1.66
N MET A 47 -11.39 -5.90 -2.17
CA MET A 47 -12.32 -5.02 -1.44
C MET A 47 -12.79 -5.63 -0.12
N ASN A 48 -13.09 -6.93 -0.12
CA ASN A 48 -13.46 -7.64 1.11
C ASN A 48 -12.33 -7.58 2.13
N ALA A 49 -11.08 -7.75 1.72
CA ALA A 49 -9.92 -7.63 2.59
C ALA A 49 -9.75 -6.21 3.16
N LEU A 50 -9.90 -5.17 2.33
CA LEU A 50 -9.84 -3.76 2.76
C LEU A 50 -10.88 -3.48 3.86
N VAL A 51 -12.14 -3.85 3.63
CA VAL A 51 -13.25 -3.63 4.56
C VAL A 51 -13.07 -4.46 5.84
N ALA A 52 -12.79 -5.75 5.71
CA ALA A 52 -12.67 -6.66 6.86
C ALA A 52 -11.51 -6.29 7.78
N LYS A 53 -10.41 -5.76 7.22
CA LYS A 53 -9.22 -5.38 7.98
C LYS A 53 -9.15 -3.90 8.33
N LYS A 54 -10.12 -3.10 7.87
CA LYS A 54 -10.20 -1.64 8.10
C LYS A 54 -8.93 -0.92 7.66
N VAL A 55 -8.43 -1.28 6.48
CA VAL A 55 -7.24 -0.69 5.85
C VAL A 55 -7.61 -0.08 4.50
N VAL A 56 -6.84 0.92 4.07
CA VAL A 56 -7.12 1.70 2.84
C VAL A 56 -6.26 1.31 1.64
N ALA A 57 -5.26 0.46 1.87
CA ALA A 57 -4.37 -0.06 0.84
C ALA A 57 -3.84 -1.42 1.25
N LEU A 58 -3.54 -2.25 0.25
CA LEU A 58 -2.99 -3.59 0.44
C LEU A 58 -1.78 -3.79 -0.49
N PRO A 59 -0.64 -4.28 0.02
CA PRO A 59 0.41 -4.83 -0.83
C PRO A 59 -0.07 -6.07 -1.58
N VAL A 60 0.40 -6.21 -2.82
CA VAL A 60 0.10 -7.34 -3.70
C VAL A 60 1.33 -8.24 -3.79
N ALA A 61 1.16 -9.51 -3.43
CA ALA A 61 2.23 -10.50 -3.39
C ALA A 61 2.14 -11.48 -4.57
N ALA A 62 3.29 -11.79 -5.16
CA ALA A 62 3.42 -12.75 -6.25
C ALA A 62 4.63 -13.69 -6.03
N PRO A 63 4.67 -14.82 -6.75
CA PRO A 63 5.87 -15.65 -6.82
C PRO A 63 7.08 -14.85 -7.35
N PRO A 64 8.28 -15.06 -6.79
CA PRO A 64 9.51 -14.45 -7.30
C PRO A 64 9.81 -14.88 -8.73
N GLY A 65 10.45 -14.00 -9.50
CA GLY A 65 11.00 -14.32 -10.83
C GLY A 65 10.08 -14.10 -12.03
N GLN A 66 8.81 -13.75 -11.82
CA GLN A 66 7.84 -13.51 -12.91
C GLN A 66 7.46 -12.04 -13.10
N TRP A 67 7.79 -11.18 -12.13
CA TRP A 67 7.30 -9.81 -12.06
C TRP A 67 8.45 -8.85 -11.79
N ILE A 68 8.41 -7.69 -12.43
CA ILE A 68 9.20 -6.52 -12.04
C ILE A 68 8.36 -5.78 -11.01
N GLY A 69 8.86 -5.61 -9.78
CA GLY A 69 8.07 -4.97 -8.74
C GLY A 69 7.75 -3.51 -9.08
N ALA A 70 6.69 -2.98 -8.47
CA ALA A 70 6.24 -1.61 -8.68
C ALA A 70 7.39 -0.61 -8.50
N GLY A 71 7.57 0.26 -9.49
CA GLY A 71 8.63 1.26 -9.51
C GLY A 71 10.03 0.68 -9.79
N GLY A 72 10.12 -0.54 -10.33
CA GLY A 72 11.39 -1.20 -10.64
C GLY A 72 12.12 -1.75 -9.42
N SER A 73 11.49 -1.73 -8.25
CA SER A 73 12.08 -2.21 -7.00
C SER A 73 11.86 -3.71 -6.81
N MET A 74 12.85 -4.39 -6.25
CA MET A 74 12.79 -5.82 -5.95
C MET A 74 12.58 -6.03 -4.45
N ILE A 75 11.31 -6.14 -4.05
CA ILE A 75 10.94 -6.19 -2.64
C ILE A 75 10.51 -7.61 -2.29
N LEU A 76 11.44 -8.34 -1.69
CA LEU A 76 11.34 -9.76 -1.47
C LEU A 76 11.17 -10.06 0.02
N GLU A 77 10.27 -10.98 0.36
CA GLU A 77 10.25 -11.60 1.68
C GLU A 77 10.84 -13.01 1.59
N SER A 78 11.84 -13.25 2.42
CA SER A 78 12.48 -14.54 2.60
C SER A 78 11.98 -15.23 3.86
N ASP A 79 12.01 -16.56 3.84
CA ASP A 79 11.85 -17.34 5.07
C ASP A 79 12.97 -17.02 6.06
N LYS A 80 12.61 -16.80 7.32
CA LYS A 80 13.58 -16.43 8.37
C LYS A 80 14.53 -17.57 8.75
N GLN A 81 14.18 -18.84 8.49
CA GLN A 81 15.00 -19.99 8.85
C GLN A 81 15.91 -20.43 7.69
N THR A 82 15.37 -20.48 6.47
CA THR A 82 16.12 -20.98 5.30
C THR A 82 16.76 -19.89 4.47
N GLY A 83 16.34 -18.62 4.63
CA GLY A 83 16.74 -17.51 3.78
C GLY A 83 16.18 -17.56 2.35
N ALA A 84 15.42 -18.61 2.01
CA ALA A 84 14.83 -18.77 0.69
C ALA A 84 13.75 -17.72 0.44
N VAL A 85 13.80 -17.09 -0.73
CA VAL A 85 12.79 -16.11 -1.14
C VAL A 85 11.45 -16.81 -1.32
N ARG A 86 10.42 -16.33 -0.62
CA ARG A 86 9.07 -16.90 -0.68
C ARG A 86 8.10 -16.07 -1.49
N LYS A 87 8.22 -14.74 -1.42
CA LYS A 87 7.28 -13.83 -2.08
C LYS A 87 7.94 -12.54 -2.52
N HIS A 88 7.41 -12.00 -3.60
CA HIS A 88 7.77 -10.72 -4.16
C HIS A 88 6.56 -9.79 -4.07
N TYR A 89 6.71 -8.63 -3.43
CA TYR A 89 5.70 -7.59 -3.45
C TYR A 89 5.82 -6.82 -4.76
N ILE A 90 4.80 -6.94 -5.61
CA ILE A 90 4.81 -6.40 -6.96
C ILE A 90 4.16 -5.02 -7.07
N GLY A 91 3.56 -4.54 -5.97
CA GLY A 91 2.93 -3.22 -5.89
C GLY A 91 1.96 -3.11 -4.73
N MET A 92 1.20 -2.02 -4.73
CA MET A 92 0.08 -1.81 -3.80
C MET A 92 -1.18 -1.52 -4.60
N VAL A 93 -2.30 -2.03 -4.08
CA VAL A 93 -3.64 -1.65 -4.53
C VAL A 93 -4.23 -0.70 -3.51
N THR A 94 -4.67 0.46 -3.98
CA THR A 94 -5.30 1.51 -3.18
C THR A 94 -6.76 1.70 -3.59
N MET A 95 -7.55 2.41 -2.78
CA MET A 95 -8.90 2.82 -3.17
C MET A 95 -8.92 3.63 -4.47
N LEU A 96 -7.85 4.38 -4.77
CA LEU A 96 -7.73 5.14 -6.00
C LEU A 96 -7.63 4.22 -7.22
N ASP A 97 -6.82 3.17 -7.16
CA ASP A 97 -6.71 2.19 -8.25
C ASP A 97 -8.06 1.50 -8.52
N ILE A 98 -8.81 1.19 -7.45
CA ILE A 98 -10.14 0.57 -7.53
C ILE A 98 -11.14 1.51 -8.18
N VAL A 99 -11.23 2.76 -7.70
CA VAL A 99 -12.17 3.75 -8.25
C VAL A 99 -11.80 4.08 -9.69
N ALA A 100 -10.52 4.25 -10.00
CA ALA A 100 -10.05 4.47 -11.36
C ALA A 100 -10.42 3.30 -12.27
N TYR A 101 -10.28 2.05 -11.82
CA TYR A 101 -10.66 0.87 -12.59
C TYR A 101 -12.18 0.75 -12.82
N ILE A 102 -12.98 1.05 -11.80
CA ILE A 102 -14.45 1.03 -11.93
C ILE A 102 -14.93 2.16 -12.83
N ALA A 103 -14.33 3.35 -12.72
CA ALA A 103 -14.68 4.53 -13.52
C ALA A 103 -14.16 4.47 -14.97
N ASP A 104 -13.14 3.67 -15.24
CA ASP A 104 -12.66 3.42 -16.60
C ASP A 104 -13.72 2.62 -17.36
N ASP A 105 -14.56 3.35 -18.09
CA ASP A 105 -15.60 2.79 -18.93
C ASP A 105 -14.93 2.26 -20.20
N ASP A 106 -14.52 0.99 -20.17
CA ASP A 106 -14.20 0.26 -21.38
C ASP A 106 -15.49 0.30 -22.22
N GLY A 107 -15.53 1.16 -23.25
CA GLY A 107 -16.65 1.45 -24.16
C GLY A 107 -17.15 0.25 -24.97
N SER A 108 -17.17 -0.93 -24.36
CA SER A 108 -17.98 -2.06 -24.72
C SER A 108 -19.43 -1.60 -24.83
N ASN A 109 -19.90 -1.54 -26.07
CA ASN A 109 -21.30 -1.39 -26.47
C ASN A 109 -22.15 -2.59 -26.00
N ASP A 110 -21.90 -3.12 -24.81
CA ASP A 110 -22.57 -4.27 -24.24
C ASP A 110 -23.82 -3.75 -23.54
N GLN A 111 -24.99 -4.16 -24.03
CA GLN A 111 -26.32 -3.77 -23.53
C GLN A 111 -26.62 -4.35 -22.13
N MET A 112 -25.59 -4.57 -21.32
CA MET A 112 -25.67 -5.18 -20.02
C MET A 112 -25.93 -4.11 -18.97
N THR A 113 -26.81 -4.43 -18.02
CA THR A 113 -27.16 -3.52 -16.91
C THR A 113 -25.92 -3.17 -16.08
N ASP A 114 -25.85 -1.95 -15.54
CA ASP A 114 -24.75 -1.45 -14.70
C ASP A 114 -24.29 -2.44 -13.60
N VAL A 115 -25.22 -3.20 -13.01
CA VAL A 115 -24.94 -4.19 -11.96
C VAL A 115 -24.08 -5.35 -12.48
N ALA A 116 -24.42 -5.91 -13.64
CA ALA A 116 -23.68 -7.03 -14.20
C ALA A 116 -22.32 -6.61 -14.77
N ASN A 117 -22.21 -5.37 -15.25
CA ASN A 117 -20.92 -4.77 -15.60
C ASN A 117 -20.02 -4.63 -14.37
N LEU A 118 -20.58 -4.20 -13.24
CA LEU A 118 -19.84 -4.10 -11.98
C LEU A 118 -19.39 -5.49 -11.48
N GLU A 119 -20.27 -6.50 -11.49
CA GLU A 119 -19.91 -7.87 -11.11
C GLU A 119 -18.76 -8.42 -11.95
N LYS A 120 -18.78 -8.18 -13.26
CA LYS A 120 -17.68 -8.55 -14.15
C LYS A 120 -16.37 -7.84 -13.78
N LYS A 121 -16.42 -6.53 -13.50
CA LYS A 121 -15.25 -5.77 -13.03
C LYS A 121 -14.72 -6.30 -11.69
N MET A 122 -15.59 -6.78 -10.80
CA MET A 122 -15.18 -7.37 -9.52
C MET A 122 -14.42 -8.69 -9.65
N MET A 123 -14.58 -9.41 -10.77
CA MET A 123 -13.92 -10.71 -11.00
C MET A 123 -12.50 -10.59 -11.57
N VAL A 124 -12.05 -9.39 -11.92
CA VAL A 124 -10.75 -9.17 -12.55
C VAL A 124 -9.63 -9.30 -11.51
N PRO A 125 -8.49 -9.95 -11.86
CA PRO A 125 -7.37 -10.13 -10.94
C PRO A 125 -6.72 -8.78 -10.58
N VAL A 126 -6.32 -8.64 -9.32
CA VAL A 126 -5.69 -7.41 -8.80
C VAL A 126 -4.40 -7.06 -9.54
N SER A 127 -3.68 -8.07 -10.07
CA SER A 127 -2.46 -7.83 -10.86
C SER A 127 -2.67 -7.00 -12.13
N SER A 128 -3.88 -6.94 -12.70
CA SER A 128 -4.14 -6.13 -13.90
C SER A 128 -4.59 -4.70 -13.60
N ILE A 129 -4.82 -4.38 -12.33
CA ILE A 129 -5.27 -3.04 -11.90
C ILE A 129 -4.21 -2.28 -11.12
N ILE A 130 -3.25 -2.99 -10.49
CA ILE A 130 -2.15 -2.35 -9.76
C ILE A 130 -1.36 -1.42 -10.67
N GLY A 131 -1.07 -0.24 -10.15
CA GLY A 131 -0.28 0.74 -10.88
C GLY A 131 -1.01 1.46 -12.02
N ARG A 132 -2.35 1.41 -12.05
CA ARG A 132 -3.14 2.35 -12.86
C ARG A 132 -3.00 3.79 -12.34
N SER A 133 -2.76 3.96 -11.05
CA SER A 133 -2.34 5.23 -10.46
C SER A 133 -0.80 5.28 -10.28
N PHE A 134 -0.22 6.48 -10.37
CA PHE A 134 1.19 6.71 -10.03
C PHE A 134 1.53 6.28 -8.60
N GLU A 135 0.55 6.38 -7.69
CA GLU A 135 0.67 5.95 -6.29
C GLU A 135 0.75 4.42 -6.19
N GLY A 136 -0.06 3.68 -6.95
CA GLY A 136 -0.02 2.21 -7.01
C GLY A 136 1.26 1.64 -7.64
N LEU A 137 1.95 2.42 -8.47
CA LEU A 137 3.26 2.09 -9.04
C LEU A 137 4.43 2.34 -8.07
N SER A 138 4.20 2.97 -6.93
CA SER A 138 5.28 3.42 -6.05
C SER A 138 5.25 2.64 -4.74
N LEU A 139 5.92 1.48 -4.73
CA LEU A 139 6.15 0.76 -3.48
C LEU A 139 7.44 1.25 -2.82
N TRP A 140 7.30 2.05 -1.77
CA TRP A 140 8.43 2.55 -1.00
C TRP A 140 8.81 1.56 0.08
N THR A 141 10.07 1.12 0.09
CA THR A 141 10.65 0.39 1.23
C THR A 141 11.66 1.27 1.93
N LEU A 142 11.55 1.30 3.25
CA LEU A 142 12.40 2.12 4.09
C LEU A 142 13.23 1.22 4.99
N ASN A 143 14.53 1.50 5.10
CA ASN A 143 15.36 0.80 6.06
C ASN A 143 14.81 1.08 7.48
N PRO A 144 14.58 0.04 8.32
CA PRO A 144 14.03 0.23 9.66
C PRO A 144 14.86 1.18 10.55
N ASN A 145 16.14 1.39 10.23
CA ASN A 145 17.04 2.28 10.94
C ASN A 145 17.12 3.71 10.35
N THR A 146 16.46 3.98 9.22
CA THR A 146 16.34 5.33 8.64
C THR A 146 15.59 6.23 9.61
N LYS A 147 16.07 7.47 9.77
CA LYS A 147 15.41 8.50 10.59
C LYS A 147 14.24 9.12 9.80
N TYR A 148 13.15 9.48 10.48
CA TYR A 148 11.99 10.05 9.77
C TYR A 148 12.31 11.30 8.96
N VAL A 149 13.16 12.19 9.49
CA VAL A 149 13.45 13.47 8.85
C VAL A 149 14.39 13.36 7.65
N SER A 150 14.96 12.16 7.39
CA SER A 150 15.63 11.89 6.12
C SER A 150 14.67 11.51 4.97
N LEU A 151 13.35 11.48 5.23
CA LEU A 151 12.30 11.17 4.25
C LEU A 151 11.55 12.41 3.75
N LEU A 152 11.78 13.57 4.38
CA LEU A 152 11.21 14.88 4.04
C LEU A 152 12.28 15.74 3.35
#